data_AF-A0A5C6RFW5-F1
#
_entry.id   AF-A0A5C6RFW5-F1
#
_cell.length_a   1.000
_cell.length_b   1.000
_cell.length_c   1.000
_cell.angle_alpha   90.00
_cell.angle_beta   90.00
_cell.angle_gamma   90.00
#
_symmetry.space_group_name_H-M   'P 1'
#
loop_
_entity.id
_entity.type
_entity.pdbx_description
1 polymer ?
#
loop_
_entity_poly.entity_id
_entity_poly.type
_entity_poly.pdbx_seq_one_letter_code
_entity_poly.pdbx_strand_id
1 'polypeptide(L)'
;MKRIPFIGILIIMAIRGICQPSTNIPGIEMPKPPQPASLAPNVVIGFPNTSTGANPFVSPQTQQQNQMLIQEAMRNEQQRKLQQQQFLAEIENDMKPKTIRYEFSDQSHIAGTEHFRNAFAEIDQMLKGEIPMSLKRAVFLTENAYLDNRIQYDWFEYDISSDVEVANSLIEQAGYDKGNPTAKKWALQQLMSDTIYFRDEKGAVTYTHLPYQYDFEDPWGKKDWTKQFVMKLTSSKKGQCHSMPLLYLILAEDLGVEAWLSYSPSHSYIKLKDGKGNLLNYETTNGYYTTDVWVQSSGYIKAEALRSRIYMDTMSRKEVVAATLADLAKGYAIKYGFDQFVLDCLDKALEHNPNNVYALQLRSDYQTYLFFYVLEQLGRPPVEELPNYPKANELFFKVHEIYGRLDALGFEQMPEEVYPKWLQSFETEREKQPVQIIRP
;
A
#
# COMPACT_ATOMS: atom_id res chain seq x y z
N MET A 1 32.62 13.25 -5.39
CA MET A 1 31.14 13.30 -5.35
C MET A 1 30.62 11.88 -5.50
N LYS A 2 29.93 11.37 -4.47
CA LYS A 2 29.47 9.97 -4.40
C LYS A 2 28.31 9.76 -5.36
N ARG A 3 28.33 8.63 -6.09
CA ARG A 3 27.37 8.22 -7.11
C ARG A 3 26.03 7.84 -6.46
N ILE A 4 24.93 8.42 -6.97
CA ILE A 4 23.53 8.15 -6.58
C ILE A 4 23.01 7.02 -7.52
N PRO A 5 22.43 5.92 -7.02
CA PRO A 5 21.91 4.87 -7.89
C PRO A 5 20.50 5.20 -8.39
N PHE A 6 20.40 5.57 -9.66
CA PHE A 6 19.14 5.69 -10.41
C PHE A 6 18.57 4.30 -10.73
N ILE A 7 17.52 3.87 -10.03
CA ILE A 7 16.71 2.69 -10.41
C ILE A 7 15.24 3.13 -10.39
N GLY A 8 14.83 3.76 -11.48
CA GLY A 8 13.43 4.14 -11.75
C GLY A 8 13.17 4.58 -13.20
N ILE A 9 14.17 4.51 -14.09
CA ILE A 9 14.15 5.18 -15.40
C ILE A 9 14.25 4.21 -16.60
N LEU A 10 14.52 2.92 -16.38
CA LEU A 10 14.95 2.05 -17.47
C LEU A 10 13.85 1.56 -18.44
N ILE A 11 12.58 1.96 -18.30
CA ILE A 11 11.49 1.50 -19.18
C ILE A 11 10.81 2.66 -19.95
N ILE A 12 11.35 3.88 -19.92
CA ILE A 12 10.79 5.00 -20.73
C ILE A 12 11.47 5.13 -22.12
N MET A 13 12.59 4.45 -22.38
CA MET A 13 13.42 4.68 -23.58
C MET A 13 13.21 3.73 -24.77
N ALA A 14 12.27 2.78 -24.74
CA ALA A 14 12.10 1.84 -25.85
C ALA A 14 10.78 2.04 -26.61
N ILE A 15 10.88 2.65 -27.80
CA ILE A 15 10.20 2.34 -29.07
C ILE A 15 9.85 3.63 -29.84
N ARG A 16 10.75 4.02 -30.73
CA ARG A 16 10.43 4.12 -32.16
C ARG A 16 11.55 3.42 -32.93
N GLY A 17 11.23 2.26 -33.49
CA GLY A 17 12.19 1.47 -34.25
C GLY A 17 12.56 2.16 -35.55
N ILE A 18 13.81 2.60 -35.66
CA ILE A 18 14.64 2.45 -36.86
C ILE A 18 16.04 2.06 -36.37
N CYS A 19 16.50 0.88 -36.79
CA CYS A 19 17.84 0.27 -36.64
C CYS A 19 18.30 -0.30 -35.27
N GLN A 20 18.56 -1.61 -35.29
CA GLN A 20 19.41 -2.40 -34.38
C GLN A 20 20.92 -2.05 -34.60
N PRO A 21 21.82 -2.46 -33.69
CA PRO A 21 22.79 -1.59 -33.06
C PRO A 21 24.15 -1.53 -33.78
N SER A 22 24.71 -0.33 -33.88
CA SER A 22 26.16 -0.15 -33.87
C SER A 22 26.53 0.57 -32.58
N THR A 23 27.28 -0.16 -31.77
CA THR A 23 27.98 0.29 -30.57
C THR A 23 28.91 1.46 -30.88
N ASN A 24 28.76 2.56 -30.14
CA ASN A 24 29.82 3.32 -29.45
C ASN A 24 29.40 4.79 -29.29
N ILE A 25 28.72 5.08 -28.18
CA ILE A 25 28.74 6.43 -27.60
C ILE A 25 29.91 6.43 -26.61
N PRO A 26 30.98 7.23 -26.82
CA PRO A 26 32.06 7.33 -25.86
C PRO A 26 31.60 8.17 -24.67
N GLY A 27 31.70 7.62 -23.46
CA GLY A 27 31.73 8.43 -22.24
C GLY A 27 30.58 8.27 -21.23
N ILE A 28 29.90 7.12 -21.15
CA ILE A 28 29.16 6.73 -19.94
C ILE A 28 29.37 5.24 -19.69
N GLU A 29 30.23 4.89 -18.73
CA GLU A 29 30.25 3.53 -18.19
C GLU A 29 29.02 3.39 -17.29
N MET A 30 28.02 2.65 -17.77
CA MET A 30 26.80 2.40 -17.02
C MET A 30 27.15 1.68 -15.71
N PRO A 31 26.66 2.14 -14.54
CA PRO A 31 26.82 1.38 -13.32
C PRO A 31 26.13 0.04 -13.50
N LYS A 32 26.90 -1.04 -13.41
CA LYS A 32 26.33 -2.38 -13.29
C LYS A 32 25.49 -2.40 -12.01
N PRO A 33 24.29 -3.01 -12.04
CA PRO A 33 23.53 -3.23 -10.82
C PRO A 33 24.46 -3.88 -9.80
N PRO A 34 24.49 -3.42 -8.53
CA PRO A 34 25.17 -4.17 -7.50
C PRO A 34 24.58 -5.58 -7.55
N GLN A 35 25.45 -6.58 -7.71
CA GLN A 35 25.03 -7.95 -7.48
C GLN A 35 24.40 -7.98 -6.08
N PRO A 36 23.29 -8.71 -5.87
CA PRO A 36 22.81 -8.96 -4.52
C PRO A 36 24.02 -9.36 -3.69
N ALA A 37 24.15 -8.80 -2.48
CA ALA A 37 25.19 -9.21 -1.56
C ALA A 37 25.21 -10.74 -1.61
N SER A 38 26.30 -11.31 -2.12
CA SER A 38 26.45 -12.74 -2.12
C SER A 38 26.30 -13.11 -0.66
N LEU A 39 25.31 -13.97 -0.36
CA LEU A 39 25.29 -14.67 0.91
C LEU A 39 26.69 -15.24 1.05
N ALA A 40 27.47 -14.67 1.97
CA ALA A 40 28.80 -15.16 2.24
C ALA A 40 28.64 -16.65 2.58
N PRO A 41 29.21 -17.56 1.79
CA PRO A 41 29.11 -18.97 2.07
C PRO A 41 30.10 -19.22 3.20
N ASN A 42 29.66 -19.09 4.44
CA ASN A 42 30.22 -19.73 5.64
C ASN A 42 29.57 -19.15 6.91
N VAL A 43 28.36 -19.62 7.21
CA VAL A 43 27.99 -19.84 8.61
C VAL A 43 27.83 -21.34 8.76
N VAL A 44 28.91 -21.99 9.20
CA VAL A 44 28.90 -23.38 9.62
C VAL A 44 28.12 -23.43 10.94
N ILE A 45 26.83 -23.75 10.88
CA ILE A 45 26.11 -24.30 12.01
C ILE A 45 26.22 -25.82 11.85
N GLY A 46 27.02 -26.45 12.71
CA GLY A 46 27.30 -27.87 12.66
C GLY A 46 26.02 -28.69 12.85
N PHE A 47 25.65 -29.44 11.82
CA PHE A 47 24.73 -30.57 11.93
C PHE A 47 25.53 -31.87 11.72
N PRO A 48 25.28 -32.93 12.50
CA PRO A 48 25.94 -34.21 12.29
C PRO A 48 25.59 -34.80 10.92
N ASN A 49 26.62 -35.25 10.21
CA ASN A 49 26.53 -35.91 8.91
C ASN A 49 25.58 -37.13 8.94
N THR A 50 24.57 -37.11 8.06
CA THR A 50 24.11 -38.32 7.38
C THR A 50 23.95 -38.02 5.89
N SER A 51 24.73 -38.75 5.09
CA SER A 51 24.74 -38.72 3.64
C SER A 51 23.51 -39.43 3.06
N THR A 52 22.78 -38.77 2.17
CA THR A 52 22.22 -39.38 0.94
C THR A 52 21.76 -38.28 -0.01
N GLY A 53 22.16 -38.39 -1.28
CA GLY A 53 21.76 -37.45 -2.33
C GLY A 53 20.27 -37.56 -2.65
N ALA A 54 19.58 -36.42 -2.71
CA ALA A 54 18.28 -36.27 -3.34
C ALA A 54 18.17 -34.83 -3.88
N ASN A 55 17.83 -34.69 -5.16
CA ASN A 55 17.40 -33.41 -5.71
C ASN A 55 16.18 -32.90 -4.92
N PRO A 56 16.11 -31.63 -4.50
CA PRO A 56 14.91 -31.12 -3.86
C PRO A 56 13.80 -31.06 -4.92
N PHE A 57 12.82 -31.95 -4.76
CA PHE A 57 11.62 -31.98 -5.57
C PHE A 57 10.81 -30.72 -5.25
N VAL A 58 10.88 -29.71 -6.13
CA VAL A 58 9.97 -28.56 -6.06
C VAL A 58 8.58 -29.09 -6.37
N SER A 59 7.63 -28.86 -5.47
CA SER A 59 6.27 -29.37 -5.66
C SER A 59 5.65 -28.81 -6.96
N PRO A 60 4.82 -29.58 -7.68
CA PRO A 60 4.15 -29.10 -8.89
C PRO A 60 3.31 -27.83 -8.65
N GLN A 61 2.77 -27.66 -7.43
CA GLN A 61 2.06 -26.44 -7.01
C GLN A 61 2.98 -25.22 -6.97
N THR A 62 4.19 -25.34 -6.42
CA THR A 62 5.17 -24.24 -6.39
C THR A 62 5.65 -23.87 -7.79
N GLN A 63 5.73 -24.81 -8.73
CA GLN A 63 6.03 -24.52 -10.15
C GLN A 63 4.89 -23.79 -10.86
N GLN A 64 3.64 -24.20 -10.65
CA GLN A 64 2.47 -23.50 -11.21
C GLN A 64 2.33 -22.08 -10.64
N GLN A 65 2.52 -21.91 -9.34
CA GLN A 65 2.50 -20.60 -8.68
C GLN A 65 3.58 -19.67 -9.26
N ASN A 66 4.82 -20.17 -9.40
CA ASN A 66 5.91 -19.41 -10.02
C ASN A 66 5.65 -19.04 -11.48
N GLN A 67 4.96 -19.89 -12.26
CA GLN A 67 4.57 -19.56 -13.64
C GLN A 67 3.47 -18.49 -13.70
N MET A 68 2.48 -18.54 -12.81
CA MET A 68 1.45 -17.49 -12.70
C MET A 68 2.07 -16.14 -12.32
N LEU A 69 3.04 -16.14 -11.40
CA LEU A 69 3.80 -14.97 -10.98
C LEU A 69 4.58 -14.32 -12.14
N ILE A 70 5.23 -15.11 -12.99
CA ILE A 70 5.95 -14.60 -14.18
C ILE A 70 4.95 -14.03 -15.21
N GLN A 71 3.81 -14.69 -15.41
CA GLN A 71 2.75 -14.19 -16.30
C GLN A 71 2.06 -12.92 -15.78
N GLU A 72 1.99 -12.75 -14.48
CA GLU A 72 1.47 -11.53 -13.84
C GLU A 72 2.47 -10.37 -13.95
N ALA A 73 3.75 -10.60 -13.67
CA ALA A 73 4.80 -9.60 -13.86
C ALA A 73 4.86 -9.09 -15.32
N MET A 74 4.76 -10.00 -16.31
CA MET A 74 4.70 -9.62 -17.73
C MET A 74 3.44 -8.80 -18.07
N ARG A 75 2.28 -9.12 -17.48
CA ARG A 75 1.04 -8.34 -17.65
C ARG A 75 1.11 -6.97 -16.98
N ASN A 76 1.76 -6.87 -15.83
CA ASN A 76 1.98 -5.61 -15.13
C ASN A 76 2.87 -4.66 -15.95
N GLU A 77 3.89 -5.20 -16.63
CA GLU A 77 4.69 -4.43 -17.58
C GLU A 77 3.86 -3.93 -18.78
N GLN A 78 2.91 -4.73 -19.27
CA GLN A 78 1.98 -4.30 -20.31
C GLN A 78 1.03 -3.19 -19.84
N GLN A 79 0.52 -3.25 -18.61
CA GLN A 79 -0.29 -2.16 -18.05
C GLN A 79 0.50 -0.86 -17.86
N ARG A 80 1.76 -0.93 -17.42
CA ARG A 80 2.64 0.24 -17.39
C ARG A 80 2.78 0.89 -18.77
N LYS A 81 2.95 0.07 -19.81
CA LYS A 81 2.98 0.54 -21.20
C LYS A 81 1.65 1.18 -21.62
N LEU A 82 0.52 0.66 -21.16
CA LEU A 82 -0.80 1.23 -21.45
C LEU A 82 -1.01 2.58 -20.77
N GLN A 83 -0.68 2.70 -19.48
CA GLN A 83 -0.73 3.98 -18.77
C GLN A 83 0.20 5.01 -19.42
N GLN A 84 1.39 4.58 -19.86
CA GLN A 84 2.30 5.41 -20.62
C GLN A 84 1.70 5.85 -21.96
N GLN A 85 1.01 4.97 -22.68
CA GLN A 85 0.31 5.31 -23.92
C GLN A 85 -0.85 6.28 -23.70
N GLN A 86 -1.61 6.12 -22.62
CA GLN A 86 -2.68 7.05 -22.25
C GLN A 86 -2.13 8.43 -21.91
N PHE A 87 -1.05 8.49 -21.12
CA PHE A 87 -0.33 9.73 -20.83
C PHE A 87 0.20 10.41 -22.10
N LEU A 88 0.76 9.64 -23.05
CA LEU A 88 1.21 10.17 -24.34
C LEU A 88 0.04 10.67 -25.21
N ALA A 89 -1.12 10.01 -25.16
CA ALA A 89 -2.32 10.44 -25.90
C ALA A 89 -2.93 11.73 -25.30
N GLU A 90 -2.86 11.89 -23.98
CA GLU A 90 -3.23 13.13 -23.29
C GLU A 90 -2.33 14.28 -23.72
N ILE A 91 -1.01 14.05 -23.76
CA ILE A 91 -0.03 14.99 -24.32
C ILE A 91 -0.37 15.33 -25.78
N GLU A 92 -0.65 14.35 -26.64
CA GLU A 92 -0.96 14.59 -28.05
C GLU A 92 -2.23 15.43 -28.24
N ASN A 93 -3.26 15.20 -27.42
CA ASN A 93 -4.48 16.02 -27.41
C ASN A 93 -4.22 17.45 -26.92
N ASP A 94 -3.33 17.60 -25.94
CA ASP A 94 -2.95 18.87 -25.32
C ASP A 94 -1.85 19.63 -26.07
N MET A 95 -1.19 19.05 -27.07
CA MET A 95 -0.17 19.70 -27.91
C MET A 95 -0.76 20.63 -28.99
N LYS A 96 -2.09 20.83 -29.01
CA LYS A 96 -2.79 21.75 -29.94
C LYS A 96 -2.61 23.27 -29.67
N PRO A 97 -2.28 23.78 -28.47
CA PRO A 97 -1.97 25.20 -28.24
C PRO A 97 -0.51 25.54 -28.56
N LYS A 98 -0.27 26.75 -29.08
CA LYS A 98 1.07 27.34 -29.32
C LYS A 98 1.86 27.71 -28.05
N THR A 99 1.35 27.39 -26.85
CA THR A 99 1.89 27.83 -25.56
C THR A 99 2.09 26.64 -24.63
N ILE A 100 3.28 26.53 -24.03
CA ILE A 100 3.64 25.45 -23.10
C ILE A 100 2.80 25.53 -21.82
N ARG A 101 2.19 24.42 -21.43
CA ARG A 101 1.47 24.25 -20.15
C ARG A 101 2.41 23.64 -19.11
N TYR A 102 2.46 24.25 -17.92
CA TYR A 102 3.32 23.84 -16.80
C TYR A 102 2.53 23.21 -15.63
N GLU A 103 1.25 22.96 -15.87
CA GLU A 103 0.29 22.33 -14.96
C GLU A 103 -0.57 21.40 -15.81
N PHE A 104 -1.13 20.36 -15.22
CA PHE A 104 -2.11 19.51 -15.89
C PHE A 104 -3.43 20.25 -16.07
N SER A 105 -4.25 19.78 -17.02
CA SER A 105 -5.57 20.32 -17.27
C SER A 105 -6.49 20.07 -16.06
N ASP A 106 -7.21 21.10 -15.62
CA ASP A 106 -8.17 21.00 -14.52
C ASP A 106 -9.36 20.14 -14.90
N GLN A 107 -9.62 19.10 -14.09
CA GLN A 107 -10.67 18.13 -14.34
C GLN A 107 -11.97 18.45 -13.58
N SER A 108 -12.06 19.58 -12.86
CA SER A 108 -13.23 19.94 -12.04
C SER A 108 -14.57 20.01 -12.80
N HIS A 109 -14.53 20.10 -14.12
CA HIS A 109 -15.69 20.14 -15.00
C HIS A 109 -16.26 18.74 -15.32
N ILE A 110 -15.51 17.68 -15.03
CA ILE A 110 -15.94 16.29 -15.24
C ILE A 110 -16.86 15.87 -14.10
N ALA A 111 -18.02 15.32 -14.46
CA ALA A 111 -18.99 14.80 -13.49
C ALA A 111 -18.38 13.68 -12.62
N GLY A 112 -18.69 13.72 -11.33
CA GLY A 112 -18.17 12.83 -10.30
C GLY A 112 -16.91 13.34 -9.60
N THR A 113 -16.21 14.34 -10.12
CA THR A 113 -15.07 14.95 -9.42
C THR A 113 -15.51 15.69 -8.15
N GLU A 114 -16.75 16.17 -8.10
CA GLU A 114 -17.38 16.75 -6.92
C GLU A 114 -17.45 15.77 -5.73
N HIS A 115 -17.58 14.46 -5.98
CA HIS A 115 -17.61 13.45 -4.92
C HIS A 115 -16.30 13.44 -4.14
N PHE A 116 -15.17 13.53 -4.85
CA PHE A 116 -13.84 13.59 -4.24
C PHE A 116 -13.61 14.90 -3.50
N ARG A 117 -14.03 16.04 -4.07
CA ARG A 117 -13.90 17.35 -3.42
C ARG A 117 -14.73 17.44 -2.15
N ASN A 118 -15.94 16.87 -2.14
CA ASN A 118 -16.78 16.79 -0.96
C ASN A 118 -16.16 15.87 0.12
N ALA A 119 -15.62 14.72 -0.27
CA ALA A 119 -14.90 13.83 0.64
C ALA A 119 -13.67 14.52 1.26
N PHE A 120 -12.86 15.21 0.44
CA PHE A 120 -11.73 16.00 0.91
C PHE A 120 -12.15 17.04 1.95
N ALA A 121 -13.21 17.80 1.67
CA ALA A 121 -13.69 18.84 2.57
C ALA A 121 -14.11 18.29 3.93
N GLU A 122 -14.87 17.19 3.97
CA GLU A 122 -15.30 16.58 5.24
C GLU A 122 -14.12 15.97 6.02
N ILE A 123 -13.17 15.32 5.34
CA ILE A 123 -11.95 14.79 5.98
C ILE A 123 -11.07 15.94 6.52
N ASP A 124 -10.91 17.04 5.78
CA ASP A 124 -10.17 18.22 6.23
C ASP A 124 -10.81 18.87 7.46
N GLN A 125 -12.15 18.93 7.53
CA GLN A 125 -12.86 19.37 8.75
C GLN A 125 -12.55 18.47 9.96
N MET A 126 -12.47 17.14 9.78
CA MET A 126 -12.04 16.23 10.86
C MET A 126 -10.60 16.51 11.30
N LEU A 127 -9.70 16.76 10.36
CA LEU A 127 -8.28 17.00 10.63
C LEU A 127 -8.02 18.35 11.31
N LYS A 128 -8.86 19.35 11.02
CA LYS A 128 -8.88 20.66 11.70
C LYS A 128 -9.58 20.63 13.06
N GLY A 129 -10.32 19.57 13.37
CA GLY A 129 -11.10 19.45 14.60
C GLY A 129 -12.40 20.25 14.59
N GLU A 130 -12.89 20.63 13.41
CA GLU A 130 -14.17 21.33 13.22
C GLU A 130 -15.36 20.36 13.40
N ILE A 131 -15.15 19.08 13.09
CA ILE A 131 -16.08 17.97 13.36
C ILE A 131 -15.34 16.81 14.04
N PRO A 132 -16.06 15.90 14.74
CA PRO A 132 -15.44 14.75 15.37
C PRO A 132 -14.70 13.86 14.38
N MET A 133 -13.46 13.50 14.71
CA MET A 133 -12.66 12.59 13.91
C MET A 133 -13.27 11.17 13.93
N SER A 134 -13.35 10.54 12.76
CA SER A 134 -13.83 9.17 12.59
C SER A 134 -13.07 8.48 11.46
N LEU A 135 -12.28 7.45 11.79
CA LEU A 135 -11.57 6.65 10.78
C LEU A 135 -12.57 5.94 9.86
N LYS A 136 -13.60 5.34 10.44
CA LYS A 136 -14.70 4.67 9.73
C LYS A 136 -15.32 5.59 8.67
N ARG A 137 -15.61 6.85 9.04
CA ARG A 137 -16.19 7.83 8.12
C ARG A 137 -15.20 8.27 7.05
N ALA A 138 -13.94 8.53 7.40
CA ALA A 138 -12.90 8.94 6.44
C ALA A 138 -12.64 7.87 5.37
N VAL A 139 -12.56 6.60 5.77
CA VAL A 139 -12.44 5.45 4.85
C VAL A 139 -13.66 5.37 3.93
N PHE A 140 -14.87 5.43 4.50
CA PHE A 140 -16.10 5.43 3.71
C PHE A 140 -16.15 6.56 2.68
N LEU A 141 -15.85 7.79 3.07
CA LEU A 141 -15.89 8.95 2.17
C LEU A 141 -14.92 8.78 1.00
N THR A 142 -13.72 8.26 1.30
CA THR A 142 -12.67 8.02 0.31
C THR A 142 -13.08 6.97 -0.72
N GLU A 143 -13.55 5.82 -0.24
CA GLU A 143 -13.95 4.70 -1.10
C GLU A 143 -15.23 5.03 -1.88
N ASN A 144 -16.21 5.65 -1.23
CA ASN A 144 -17.49 5.97 -1.87
C ASN A 144 -17.35 7.08 -2.92
N ALA A 145 -16.41 8.02 -2.76
CA ALA A 145 -16.11 9.00 -3.80
C ALA A 145 -15.66 8.33 -5.11
N TYR A 146 -14.84 7.29 -5.01
CA TYR A 146 -14.45 6.48 -6.17
C TYR A 146 -15.65 5.76 -6.81
N LEU A 147 -16.59 5.31 -5.97
CA LEU A 147 -17.84 4.62 -6.37
C LEU A 147 -18.99 5.57 -6.77
N ASP A 148 -18.70 6.82 -7.14
CA ASP A 148 -19.69 7.84 -7.53
C ASP A 148 -20.74 8.15 -6.44
N ASN A 149 -20.35 8.06 -5.16
CA ASN A 149 -21.24 8.23 -4.01
C ASN A 149 -22.52 7.37 -4.05
N ARG A 150 -22.45 6.20 -4.70
CA ARG A 150 -23.63 5.32 -4.87
C ARG A 150 -23.97 4.52 -3.62
N ILE A 151 -23.07 4.44 -2.65
CA ILE A 151 -23.27 3.65 -1.45
C ILE A 151 -23.77 4.55 -0.32
N GLN A 152 -24.81 4.09 0.36
CA GLN A 152 -25.35 4.78 1.54
C GLN A 152 -24.51 4.43 2.77
N TYR A 153 -24.23 5.43 3.62
CA TYR A 153 -23.41 5.24 4.81
C TYR A 153 -24.00 4.17 5.75
N ASP A 154 -25.33 4.12 5.89
CA ASP A 154 -26.01 3.18 6.77
C ASP A 154 -25.74 1.70 6.40
N TRP A 155 -25.51 1.38 5.13
CA TRP A 155 -25.14 0.01 4.74
C TRP A 155 -23.73 -0.35 5.16
N PHE A 156 -22.79 0.59 5.02
CA PHE A 156 -21.43 0.40 5.50
C PHE A 156 -21.39 0.31 7.04
N GLU A 157 -22.13 1.19 7.72
CA GLU A 157 -22.28 1.15 9.18
C GLU A 157 -22.91 -0.17 9.66
N TYR A 158 -23.90 -0.69 8.93
CA TYR A 158 -24.52 -1.97 9.24
C TYR A 158 -23.53 -3.13 9.13
N ASP A 159 -22.73 -3.19 8.07
CA ASP A 159 -21.70 -4.22 7.90
C ASP A 159 -20.70 -4.21 9.06
N ILE A 160 -20.21 -3.03 9.44
CA ILE A 160 -19.28 -2.87 10.57
C ILE A 160 -19.94 -3.23 11.90
N SER A 161 -21.16 -2.75 12.14
CA SER A 161 -21.89 -3.03 13.38
C SER A 161 -22.18 -4.51 13.53
N SER A 162 -22.48 -5.22 12.43
CA SER A 162 -22.70 -6.67 12.43
C SER A 162 -21.43 -7.43 12.87
N ASP A 163 -20.25 -7.04 12.37
CA ASP A 163 -18.98 -7.61 12.83
C ASP A 163 -18.71 -7.31 14.32
N VAL A 164 -19.02 -6.10 14.79
CA VAL A 164 -18.91 -5.72 16.21
C VAL A 164 -19.85 -6.58 17.09
N GLU A 165 -21.06 -6.87 16.63
CA GLU A 165 -22.00 -7.77 17.31
C GLU A 165 -21.49 -9.21 17.34
N VAL A 166 -20.90 -9.71 16.25
CA VAL A 166 -20.24 -11.02 16.21
C VAL A 166 -19.12 -11.09 17.26
N ALA A 167 -18.24 -10.09 17.32
CA ALA A 167 -17.17 -10.05 18.30
C ALA A 167 -17.71 -10.03 19.74
N ASN A 168 -18.71 -9.19 20.05
CA ASN A 168 -19.32 -9.13 21.38
C ASN A 168 -20.03 -10.43 21.77
N SER A 169 -20.73 -11.06 20.83
CA SER A 169 -21.41 -12.33 21.05
C SER A 169 -20.39 -13.45 21.31
N LEU A 170 -19.26 -13.44 20.61
CA LEU A 170 -18.19 -14.42 20.81
C LEU A 170 -17.58 -14.30 22.22
N ILE A 171 -17.35 -13.07 22.69
CA ILE A 171 -16.88 -12.80 24.06
C ILE A 171 -17.85 -13.38 25.09
N GLU A 172 -19.15 -13.15 24.90
CA GLU A 172 -20.20 -13.60 25.81
C GLU A 172 -20.35 -15.12 25.82
N GLN A 173 -20.38 -15.78 24.65
CA GLN A 173 -20.44 -17.24 24.56
C GLN A 173 -19.21 -17.93 25.16
N ALA A 174 -18.05 -17.28 25.13
CA ALA A 174 -16.85 -17.75 25.79
C ALA A 174 -16.83 -17.50 27.31
N GLY A 175 -17.85 -16.81 27.86
CA GLY A 175 -17.97 -16.53 29.29
C GLY A 175 -17.06 -15.39 29.78
N TYR A 176 -16.57 -14.54 28.89
CA TYR A 176 -15.72 -13.40 29.24
C TYR A 176 -16.54 -12.11 29.41
N ASP A 177 -16.00 -11.18 30.20
CA ASP A 177 -16.57 -9.84 30.36
C ASP A 177 -16.37 -8.99 29.08
N LYS A 178 -17.44 -8.35 28.58
CA LYS A 178 -17.39 -7.48 27.39
C LYS A 178 -16.53 -6.24 27.57
N GLY A 179 -16.20 -5.85 28.80
CA GLY A 179 -15.25 -4.78 29.11
C GLY A 179 -13.78 -5.22 29.11
N ASN A 180 -13.48 -6.53 29.13
CA ASN A 180 -12.11 -7.04 29.19
C ASN A 180 -11.33 -6.72 27.89
N PRO A 181 -10.27 -5.89 27.95
CA PRO A 181 -9.50 -5.51 26.76
C PRO A 181 -8.83 -6.69 26.04
N THR A 182 -8.42 -7.71 26.80
CA THR A 182 -7.81 -8.94 26.26
C THR A 182 -8.85 -9.78 25.52
N ALA A 183 -10.08 -9.88 26.05
CA ALA A 183 -11.19 -10.56 25.39
C ALA A 183 -11.59 -9.89 24.08
N LYS A 184 -11.60 -8.56 24.03
CA LYS A 184 -11.88 -7.82 22.79
C LYS A 184 -10.83 -8.05 21.71
N LYS A 185 -9.53 -8.00 22.07
CA LYS A 185 -8.44 -8.29 21.12
C LYS A 185 -8.50 -9.72 20.59
N TRP A 186 -8.77 -10.68 21.49
CA TRP A 186 -9.00 -12.07 21.12
C TRP A 186 -10.16 -12.22 20.15
N ALA A 187 -11.32 -11.64 20.45
CA ALA A 187 -12.51 -11.75 19.62
C ALA A 187 -12.29 -11.10 18.24
N LEU A 188 -11.61 -9.95 18.18
CA LEU A 188 -11.20 -9.34 16.91
C LEU A 188 -10.29 -10.26 16.10
N GLN A 189 -9.30 -10.90 16.74
CA GLN A 189 -8.45 -11.86 16.05
C GLN A 189 -9.29 -13.01 15.47
N GLN A 190 -10.17 -13.62 16.27
CA GLN A 190 -11.02 -14.73 15.82
C GLN A 190 -11.95 -14.31 14.68
N LEU A 191 -12.55 -13.12 14.77
CA LEU A 191 -13.40 -12.56 13.72
C LEU A 191 -12.65 -12.39 12.40
N MET A 192 -11.39 -11.96 12.46
CA MET A 192 -10.58 -11.78 11.27
C MET A 192 -10.09 -13.10 10.67
N SER A 193 -9.72 -14.09 11.49
CA SER A 193 -8.92 -15.23 11.04
C SER A 193 -9.54 -16.62 11.20
N ASP A 194 -10.66 -16.77 11.91
CA ASP A 194 -11.27 -18.09 12.17
C ASP A 194 -12.76 -18.16 11.78
N THR A 195 -13.26 -19.39 11.62
CA THR A 195 -14.68 -19.66 11.47
C THR A 195 -15.31 -19.74 12.85
N ILE A 196 -16.29 -18.88 13.13
CA ILE A 196 -16.96 -18.83 14.44
C ILE A 196 -18.35 -19.46 14.31
N TYR A 197 -18.62 -20.44 15.17
CA TYR A 197 -19.91 -21.12 15.25
C TYR A 197 -20.66 -20.68 16.51
N PHE A 198 -21.76 -19.98 16.33
CA PHE A 198 -22.67 -19.63 17.42
C PHE A 198 -23.71 -20.73 17.57
N ARG A 199 -23.91 -21.18 18.80
CA ARG A 199 -24.81 -22.29 19.12
C ARG A 199 -25.92 -21.86 20.07
N ASP A 200 -27.08 -22.50 19.94
CA ASP A 200 -28.18 -22.37 20.91
C ASP A 200 -27.92 -23.20 22.18
N GLU A 201 -28.84 -23.12 23.14
CA GLU A 201 -28.77 -23.88 24.41
C GLU A 201 -28.75 -25.41 24.20
N LYS A 202 -29.20 -25.89 23.04
CA LYS A 202 -29.23 -27.31 22.68
C LYS A 202 -27.98 -27.73 21.88
N GLY A 203 -27.04 -26.81 21.64
CA GLY A 203 -25.79 -27.04 20.93
C GLY A 203 -25.89 -26.98 19.40
N ALA A 204 -27.06 -26.65 18.84
CA ALA A 204 -27.25 -26.52 17.40
C ALA A 204 -26.64 -25.20 16.90
N VAL A 205 -25.95 -25.24 15.76
CA VAL A 205 -25.37 -24.03 15.15
C VAL A 205 -26.52 -23.17 14.60
N THR A 206 -26.63 -21.94 15.11
CA THR A 206 -27.64 -20.96 14.68
C THR A 206 -27.07 -19.92 13.72
N TYR A 207 -25.78 -19.62 13.83
CA TYR A 207 -25.08 -18.68 12.97
C TYR A 207 -23.62 -19.09 12.80
N THR A 208 -23.09 -18.90 11.59
CA THR A 208 -21.68 -19.15 11.26
C THR A 208 -21.09 -17.88 10.67
N HIS A 209 -20.03 -17.36 11.31
CA HIS A 209 -19.19 -16.33 10.73
C HIS A 209 -18.00 -16.98 10.01
N LEU A 210 -17.74 -16.54 8.78
CA LEU A 210 -16.56 -16.95 8.02
C LEU A 210 -15.45 -15.88 8.13
N PRO A 211 -14.18 -16.29 8.21
CA PRO A 211 -13.07 -15.35 8.36
C PRO A 211 -12.88 -14.49 7.12
N TYR A 212 -12.19 -13.37 7.32
CA TYR A 212 -11.69 -12.54 6.24
C TYR A 212 -10.44 -13.18 5.60
N GLN A 213 -10.32 -13.08 4.28
CA GLN A 213 -9.25 -13.73 3.52
C GLN A 213 -8.50 -12.75 2.62
N TYR A 214 -7.21 -13.01 2.41
CA TYR A 214 -6.41 -12.26 1.45
C TYR A 214 -6.81 -12.60 0.01
N ASP A 215 -6.91 -11.58 -0.84
CA ASP A 215 -7.25 -11.68 -2.26
C ASP A 215 -5.97 -11.67 -3.13
N PHE A 216 -5.54 -12.84 -3.60
CA PHE A 216 -4.29 -12.97 -4.38
C PHE A 216 -4.43 -12.63 -5.88
N GLU A 217 -5.61 -12.25 -6.38
CA GLU A 217 -5.84 -12.10 -7.83
C GLU A 217 -5.36 -10.76 -8.41
N ASP A 218 -5.45 -9.69 -7.62
CA ASP A 218 -4.94 -8.36 -7.96
C ASP A 218 -4.45 -7.67 -6.67
N PRO A 219 -3.33 -8.14 -6.10
CA PRO A 219 -2.86 -7.71 -4.77
C PRO A 219 -2.53 -6.22 -4.71
N TRP A 220 -2.24 -5.62 -5.86
CA TRP A 220 -1.87 -4.21 -6.00
C TRP A 220 -3.04 -3.31 -6.43
N GLY A 221 -4.23 -3.87 -6.69
CA GLY A 221 -5.38 -3.11 -7.20
C GLY A 221 -5.10 -2.42 -8.54
N LYS A 222 -4.25 -2.99 -9.39
CA LYS A 222 -3.84 -2.38 -10.67
C LYS A 222 -4.91 -2.50 -11.74
N LYS A 223 -5.74 -3.54 -11.67
CA LYS A 223 -6.87 -3.74 -12.59
C LYS A 223 -8.13 -3.15 -11.99
N ASP A 224 -8.33 -3.38 -10.70
CA ASP A 224 -9.49 -2.93 -9.96
C ASP A 224 -9.05 -2.30 -8.64
N TRP A 225 -9.06 -0.98 -8.58
CA TRP A 225 -8.68 -0.25 -7.37
C TRP A 225 -9.56 -0.60 -6.16
N THR A 226 -10.81 -1.02 -6.39
CA THR A 226 -11.72 -1.43 -5.31
C THR A 226 -11.24 -2.67 -4.56
N LYS A 227 -10.27 -3.42 -5.10
CA LYS A 227 -9.56 -4.50 -4.39
C LYS A 227 -8.96 -4.03 -3.07
N GLN A 228 -8.56 -2.76 -2.97
CA GLN A 228 -8.00 -2.17 -1.76
C GLN A 228 -9.06 -1.73 -0.73
N PHE A 229 -10.36 -1.80 -1.06
CA PHE A 229 -11.42 -1.17 -0.26
C PHE A 229 -11.88 -2.03 0.90
N VAL A 230 -12.15 -1.39 2.04
CA VAL A 230 -12.84 -1.97 3.20
C VAL A 230 -14.28 -2.35 2.82
N MET A 231 -14.97 -1.54 2.01
CA MET A 231 -16.33 -1.85 1.55
C MET A 231 -16.39 -3.14 0.71
N LYS A 232 -15.38 -3.39 -0.13
CA LYS A 232 -15.27 -4.67 -0.84
C LYS A 232 -14.93 -5.80 0.13
N LEU A 233 -14.05 -5.55 1.09
CA LEU A 233 -13.67 -6.53 2.10
C LEU A 233 -14.88 -6.99 2.92
N THR A 234 -15.70 -6.08 3.46
CA THR A 234 -16.88 -6.44 4.27
C THR A 234 -17.91 -7.24 3.47
N SER A 235 -18.18 -6.83 2.23
CA SER A 235 -19.18 -7.48 1.36
C SER A 235 -18.74 -8.83 0.78
N SER A 236 -17.46 -8.99 0.43
CA SER A 236 -16.94 -10.21 -0.22
C SER A 236 -16.17 -11.15 0.71
N LYS A 237 -15.87 -10.69 1.93
CA LYS A 237 -14.91 -11.29 2.88
C LYS A 237 -13.49 -11.44 2.33
N LYS A 238 -13.14 -10.74 1.24
CA LYS A 238 -11.83 -10.80 0.57
C LYS A 238 -11.20 -9.43 0.34
N GLY A 239 -10.01 -9.20 0.88
CA GLY A 239 -9.31 -7.92 0.81
C GLY A 239 -7.79 -8.03 0.73
N GLN A 240 -7.12 -6.92 1.02
CA GLN A 240 -5.68 -6.74 0.82
C GLN A 240 -4.99 -6.29 2.10
N CYS A 241 -3.67 -6.18 2.04
CA CYS A 241 -2.84 -5.62 3.11
C CYS A 241 -3.13 -4.14 3.41
N HIS A 242 -3.93 -3.46 2.59
CA HIS A 242 -4.46 -2.13 2.88
C HIS A 242 -5.82 -2.20 3.60
N SER A 243 -6.82 -2.89 3.03
CA SER A 243 -8.17 -2.94 3.61
C SER A 243 -8.27 -3.72 4.92
N MET A 244 -7.53 -4.83 5.07
CA MET A 244 -7.68 -5.69 6.25
C MET A 244 -7.20 -5.01 7.55
N PRO A 245 -6.05 -4.31 7.59
CA PRO A 245 -5.68 -3.49 8.74
C PRO A 245 -6.66 -2.33 9.00
N LEU A 246 -7.14 -1.66 7.95
CA LEU A 246 -8.11 -0.57 8.12
C LEU A 246 -9.42 -1.07 8.73
N LEU A 247 -9.96 -2.21 8.27
CA LEU A 247 -11.12 -2.85 8.88
C LEU A 247 -10.86 -3.17 10.35
N TYR A 248 -9.71 -3.78 10.66
CA TYR A 248 -9.36 -4.09 12.05
C TYR A 248 -9.36 -2.83 12.92
N LEU A 249 -8.77 -1.72 12.45
CA LEU A 249 -8.74 -0.47 13.21
C LEU A 249 -10.13 0.13 13.40
N ILE A 250 -10.99 0.08 12.40
CA ILE A 250 -12.38 0.51 12.50
C ILE A 250 -13.12 -0.29 13.58
N LEU A 251 -13.01 -1.62 13.54
CA LEU A 251 -13.65 -2.50 14.53
C LEU A 251 -13.04 -2.31 15.94
N ALA A 252 -11.73 -2.05 16.02
CA ALA A 252 -11.05 -1.74 17.26
C ALA A 252 -11.54 -0.41 17.86
N GLU A 253 -11.74 0.63 17.06
CA GLU A 253 -12.33 1.90 17.53
C GLU A 253 -13.73 1.67 18.12
N ASP A 254 -14.61 0.95 17.42
CA ASP A 254 -15.99 0.70 17.87
C ASP A 254 -16.05 -0.20 19.12
N LEU A 255 -15.08 -1.11 19.30
CA LEU A 255 -14.96 -1.92 20.51
C LEU A 255 -14.18 -1.22 21.64
N GLY A 256 -13.58 -0.05 21.41
CA GLY A 256 -12.72 0.62 22.39
C GLY A 256 -11.42 -0.13 22.68
N VAL A 257 -10.84 -0.77 21.66
CA VAL A 257 -9.54 -1.43 21.69
C VAL A 257 -8.46 -0.47 21.18
N GLU A 258 -7.40 -0.30 21.96
CA GLU A 258 -6.22 0.47 21.53
C GLU A 258 -5.41 -0.32 20.51
N ALA A 259 -5.31 0.21 19.29
CA ALA A 259 -4.61 -0.38 18.15
C ALA A 259 -4.03 0.72 17.25
N TRP A 260 -2.95 0.40 16.52
CA TRP A 260 -2.30 1.34 15.60
C TRP A 260 -2.02 0.70 14.26
N LEU A 261 -2.12 1.50 13.20
CA LEU A 261 -1.58 1.12 11.90
C LEU A 261 -0.05 1.23 11.94
N SER A 262 0.63 0.31 11.27
CA SER A 262 2.07 0.35 11.03
C SER A 262 2.36 -0.08 9.60
N TYR A 263 3.38 0.52 9.00
CA TYR A 263 3.84 0.17 7.66
C TYR A 263 5.12 -0.67 7.69
N SER A 264 5.26 -1.52 6.69
CA SER A 264 6.52 -2.06 6.20
C SER A 264 6.59 -1.79 4.68
N PRO A 265 7.73 -2.03 4.00
CA PRO A 265 7.81 -1.85 2.56
C PRO A 265 6.66 -2.58 1.85
N SER A 266 5.85 -1.82 1.11
CA SER A 266 4.69 -2.29 0.35
C SER A 266 3.58 -2.99 1.13
N HIS A 267 3.50 -2.82 2.46
CA HIS A 267 2.56 -3.58 3.29
C HIS A 267 2.15 -2.81 4.56
N SER A 268 0.96 -3.08 5.08
CA SER A 268 0.50 -2.51 6.34
C SER A 268 -0.08 -3.58 7.26
N TYR A 269 0.05 -3.36 8.56
CA TYR A 269 -0.34 -4.30 9.61
C TYR A 269 -0.69 -3.55 10.88
N ILE A 270 -1.15 -4.27 11.91
CA ILE A 270 -1.61 -3.68 13.17
C ILE A 270 -0.56 -3.83 14.26
N LYS A 271 -0.39 -2.82 15.11
CA LYS A 271 0.30 -2.94 16.40
C LYS A 271 -0.71 -2.88 17.54
N LEU A 272 -0.53 -3.75 18.54
CA LEU A 272 -1.37 -3.84 19.74
C LEU A 272 -0.49 -4.00 20.98
N LYS A 273 -0.95 -3.55 22.14
CA LYS A 273 -0.30 -3.91 23.42
C LYS A 273 -0.74 -5.29 23.89
N ASP A 274 0.19 -6.12 24.35
CA ASP A 274 -0.10 -7.35 25.08
C ASP A 274 -0.61 -7.05 26.52
N GLY A 275 -0.95 -8.10 27.28
CA GLY A 275 -1.37 -7.96 28.69
C GLY A 275 -0.30 -7.42 29.65
N LYS A 276 0.96 -7.31 29.19
CA LYS A 276 2.11 -6.76 29.93
C LYS A 276 2.48 -5.35 29.45
N GLY A 277 1.79 -4.82 28.44
CA GLY A 277 2.05 -3.50 27.85
C GLY A 277 3.10 -3.48 26.73
N ASN A 278 3.64 -4.62 26.30
CA ASN A 278 4.58 -4.69 25.17
C ASN A 278 3.83 -4.57 23.85
N LEU A 279 4.42 -3.92 22.86
CA LEU A 279 3.87 -3.89 21.51
C LEU A 279 4.09 -5.23 20.79
N LEU A 280 3.02 -5.75 20.20
CA LEU A 280 2.99 -6.90 19.32
C LEU A 280 2.47 -6.46 17.95
N ASN A 281 2.98 -7.08 16.90
CA ASN A 281 2.48 -6.89 15.55
C ASN A 281 1.40 -7.94 15.31
N TYR A 282 0.27 -7.55 14.74
CA TYR A 282 -0.80 -8.43 14.31
C TYR A 282 -0.94 -8.30 12.79
N GLU A 283 -0.67 -9.41 12.11
CA GLU A 283 -0.75 -9.49 10.65
C GLU A 283 -2.16 -9.93 10.25
N THR A 284 -2.98 -8.97 9.84
CA THR A 284 -4.39 -9.22 9.51
C THR A 284 -4.57 -10.09 8.26
N THR A 285 -3.58 -10.14 7.37
CA THR A 285 -3.69 -10.89 6.11
C THR A 285 -3.61 -12.41 6.27
N ASN A 286 -3.08 -12.88 7.40
CA ASN A 286 -2.90 -14.30 7.71
C ASN A 286 -3.26 -14.67 9.16
N GLY A 287 -3.64 -13.68 9.98
CA GLY A 287 -4.29 -13.86 11.28
C GLY A 287 -3.36 -14.13 12.46
N TYR A 288 -2.04 -13.91 12.34
CA TYR A 288 -1.10 -14.24 13.41
C TYR A 288 -0.28 -13.04 13.91
N TYR A 289 0.28 -13.18 15.11
CA TYR A 289 1.14 -12.15 15.69
C TYR A 289 2.60 -12.35 15.29
N THR A 290 3.26 -11.27 14.89
CA THR A 290 4.69 -11.22 14.59
C THR A 290 5.44 -10.35 15.60
N THR A 291 6.76 -10.44 15.57
CA THR A 291 7.65 -9.52 16.30
C THR A 291 8.29 -8.55 15.32
N ASP A 292 8.74 -7.39 15.83
CA ASP A 292 9.50 -6.42 15.04
C ASP A 292 10.78 -7.03 14.46
N VAL A 293 11.45 -7.93 15.21
CA VAL A 293 12.64 -8.66 14.72
C VAL A 293 12.34 -9.41 13.43
N TRP A 294 11.18 -10.08 13.38
CA TRP A 294 10.79 -10.84 12.19
C TRP A 294 10.49 -9.91 11.01
N VAL A 295 9.70 -8.85 11.23
CA VAL A 295 9.38 -7.85 10.18
C VAL A 295 10.66 -7.24 9.61
N GLN A 296 11.61 -6.88 10.47
CA GLN A 296 12.92 -6.36 10.05
C GLN A 296 13.75 -7.39 9.28
N SER A 297 13.72 -8.67 9.69
CA SER A 297 14.47 -9.75 9.05
C SER A 297 13.91 -10.15 7.68
N SER A 298 12.65 -9.81 7.39
CA SER A 298 11.98 -10.11 6.12
C SER A 298 12.54 -9.33 4.92
N GLY A 299 13.38 -8.32 5.16
CA GLY A 299 14.14 -7.56 4.16
C GLY A 299 13.56 -6.18 3.83
N TYR A 300 14.27 -5.41 3.00
CA TYR A 300 13.88 -4.08 2.47
C TYR A 300 13.68 -2.94 3.49
N ILE A 301 14.03 -3.15 4.76
CA ILE A 301 13.97 -2.12 5.80
C ILE A 301 15.38 -1.63 6.11
N LYS A 302 15.74 -0.47 5.56
CA LYS A 302 17.01 0.21 5.85
C LYS A 302 17.03 0.81 7.25
N ALA A 303 18.21 1.02 7.82
CA ALA A 303 18.37 1.66 9.12
C ALA A 303 17.81 3.09 9.11
N GLU A 304 17.93 3.79 7.99
CA GLU A 304 17.36 5.12 7.76
C GLU A 304 15.83 5.10 7.87
N ALA A 305 15.17 4.04 7.38
CA ALA A 305 13.71 3.89 7.43
C ALA A 305 13.18 3.69 8.85
N LEU A 306 13.93 2.98 9.68
CA LEU A 306 13.64 2.85 11.11
C LEU A 306 13.86 4.18 11.84
N ARG A 307 14.95 4.90 11.54
CA ARG A 307 15.26 6.19 12.15
C ARG A 307 14.25 7.28 11.77
N SER A 308 13.81 7.29 10.52
CA SER A 308 12.83 8.23 9.98
C SER A 308 11.38 7.88 10.33
N ARG A 309 11.16 6.68 10.90
CA ARG A 309 9.86 6.15 11.34
C ARG A 309 8.84 5.99 10.21
N ILE A 310 9.32 5.82 8.97
CA ILE A 310 8.42 5.50 7.85
C ILE A 310 7.92 4.06 7.92
N TYR A 311 8.63 3.17 8.63
CA TYR A 311 8.27 1.77 8.84
C TYR A 311 8.39 1.37 10.29
N MET A 312 7.59 0.37 10.69
CA MET A 312 7.59 -0.28 12.00
C MET A 312 7.30 0.63 13.20
N ASP A 313 6.83 1.87 12.99
CA ASP A 313 6.34 2.76 14.03
C ASP A 313 4.80 2.75 14.06
N THR A 314 4.21 3.24 15.14
CA THR A 314 2.75 3.38 15.28
C THR A 314 2.27 4.70 14.68
N MET A 315 1.22 4.64 13.86
CA MET A 315 0.52 5.84 13.39
C MET A 315 -0.60 6.22 14.36
N SER A 316 -0.65 7.49 14.74
CA SER A 316 -1.78 8.06 15.46
C SER A 316 -3.05 8.06 14.62
N ARG A 317 -4.22 8.12 15.27
CA ARG A 317 -5.52 8.23 14.61
C ARG A 317 -5.57 9.36 13.58
N LYS A 318 -5.00 10.52 13.93
CA LYS A 318 -4.95 11.69 13.03
C LYS A 318 -4.09 11.43 11.79
N GLU A 319 -2.96 10.75 11.94
CA GLU A 319 -2.09 10.38 10.82
C GLU A 319 -2.74 9.34 9.90
N VAL A 320 -3.50 8.39 10.45
CA VAL A 320 -4.25 7.41 9.64
C VAL A 320 -5.40 8.08 8.88
N VAL A 321 -6.17 8.97 9.53
CA VAL A 321 -7.21 9.76 8.84
C VAL A 321 -6.58 10.64 7.76
N ALA A 322 -5.44 11.28 8.02
CA ALA A 322 -4.73 12.06 7.02
C ALA A 322 -4.22 11.19 5.85
N ALA A 323 -3.82 9.93 6.10
CA ALA A 323 -3.41 9.01 5.05
C ALA A 323 -4.55 8.69 4.06
N THR A 324 -5.81 8.70 4.50
CA THR A 324 -6.96 8.51 3.60
C THR A 324 -7.07 9.60 2.51
N LEU A 325 -6.50 10.79 2.73
CA LEU A 325 -6.40 11.82 1.68
C LEU A 325 -5.41 11.40 0.57
N ALA A 326 -4.37 10.63 0.88
CA ALA A 326 -3.49 10.07 -0.14
C ALA A 326 -4.21 8.96 -0.95
N ASP A 327 -5.05 8.16 -0.30
CA ASP A 327 -5.91 7.16 -0.98
C ASP A 327 -6.95 7.86 -1.87
N LEU A 328 -7.54 8.96 -1.39
CA LEU A 328 -8.47 9.82 -2.15
C LEU A 328 -7.77 10.41 -3.38
N ALA A 329 -6.54 10.92 -3.21
CA ALA A 329 -5.71 11.43 -4.30
C ALA A 329 -5.40 10.33 -5.33
N LYS A 330 -5.09 9.12 -4.87
CA LYS A 330 -4.82 7.98 -5.77
C LYS A 330 -6.05 7.57 -6.55
N GLY A 331 -7.19 7.43 -5.87
CA GLY A 331 -8.47 7.09 -6.50
C GLY A 331 -8.88 8.13 -7.55
N TYR A 332 -8.67 9.41 -7.25
CA TYR A 332 -8.90 10.50 -8.20
C TYR A 332 -8.00 10.38 -9.43
N ALA A 333 -6.70 10.22 -9.21
CA ALA A 333 -5.72 10.09 -10.28
C ALA A 333 -5.98 8.89 -11.21
N ILE A 334 -6.44 7.76 -10.65
CA ILE A 334 -6.84 6.58 -11.44
C ILE A 334 -8.05 6.89 -12.33
N LYS A 335 -9.02 7.66 -11.84
CA LYS A 335 -10.31 7.88 -12.50
C LYS A 335 -10.31 9.04 -13.49
N TYR A 336 -9.59 10.11 -13.16
CA TYR A 336 -9.63 11.38 -13.89
C TYR A 336 -8.26 11.86 -14.37
N GLY A 337 -7.16 11.20 -13.97
CA GLY A 337 -5.80 11.68 -14.22
C GLY A 337 -5.31 12.65 -13.15
N PHE A 338 -4.08 13.13 -13.34
CA PHE A 338 -3.48 14.09 -12.40
C PHE A 338 -3.94 15.52 -12.70
N ASP A 339 -4.34 16.25 -11.66
CA ASP A 339 -4.51 17.70 -11.67
C ASP A 339 -4.20 18.29 -10.29
N GLN A 340 -4.47 19.58 -10.10
CA GLN A 340 -4.18 20.28 -8.84
C GLN A 340 -4.86 19.63 -7.61
N PHE A 341 -6.03 19.00 -7.76
CA PHE A 341 -6.73 18.38 -6.62
C PHE A 341 -5.91 17.24 -5.98
N VAL A 342 -5.14 16.50 -6.79
CA VAL A 342 -4.22 15.47 -6.29
C VAL A 342 -3.18 16.10 -5.37
N LEU A 343 -2.59 17.24 -5.76
CA LEU A 343 -1.63 17.95 -4.91
C LEU A 343 -2.27 18.48 -3.63
N ASP A 344 -3.49 19.04 -3.70
CA ASP A 344 -4.19 19.57 -2.53
C ASP A 344 -4.41 18.47 -1.47
N CYS A 345 -4.79 17.27 -1.91
CA CYS A 345 -4.93 16.10 -1.05
C CYS A 345 -3.60 15.67 -0.42
N LEU A 346 -2.53 15.61 -1.23
CA LEU A 346 -1.20 15.20 -0.77
C LEU A 346 -0.56 16.22 0.17
N ASP A 347 -0.70 17.52 -0.11
CA ASP A 347 -0.22 18.60 0.74
C ASP A 347 -0.90 18.53 2.11
N LYS A 348 -2.22 18.33 2.13
CA LYS A 348 -2.97 18.18 3.38
C LYS A 348 -2.59 16.92 4.15
N ALA A 349 -2.40 15.79 3.47
CA ALA A 349 -1.92 14.56 4.11
C ALA A 349 -0.54 14.75 4.75
N LEU A 350 0.39 15.39 4.03
CA LEU A 350 1.76 15.63 4.46
C LEU A 350 1.88 16.72 5.53
N GLU A 351 0.90 17.63 5.65
CA GLU A 351 0.80 18.57 6.78
C GLU A 351 0.64 17.85 8.12
N HIS A 352 -0.13 16.75 8.14
CA HIS A 352 -0.41 15.98 9.34
C HIS A 352 0.51 14.77 9.54
N ASN A 353 1.10 14.25 8.47
CA ASN A 353 2.11 13.21 8.51
C ASN A 353 3.21 13.48 7.47
N PRO A 354 4.24 14.29 7.80
CA PRO A 354 5.28 14.70 6.85
C PRO A 354 6.09 13.54 6.28
N ASN A 355 6.17 12.42 6.99
CA ASN A 355 6.93 11.25 6.56
C ASN A 355 6.02 10.16 5.98
N ASN A 356 4.75 10.47 5.64
CA ASN A 356 3.87 9.53 4.97
C ASN A 356 4.48 9.11 3.63
N VAL A 357 5.08 7.93 3.62
CA VAL A 357 5.86 7.44 2.47
C VAL A 357 4.98 7.16 1.26
N TYR A 358 3.70 6.82 1.46
CA TYR A 358 2.75 6.62 0.36
C TYR A 358 2.39 7.96 -0.31
N ALA A 359 2.08 8.99 0.48
CA ALA A 359 1.82 10.34 -0.03
C ALA A 359 3.05 10.93 -0.74
N LEU A 360 4.26 10.72 -0.21
CA LEU A 360 5.51 11.16 -0.84
C LEU A 360 5.77 10.43 -2.17
N GLN A 361 5.49 9.12 -2.25
CA GLN A 361 5.58 8.37 -3.50
C GLN A 361 4.60 8.90 -4.54
N LEU A 362 3.32 9.10 -4.18
CA LEU A 362 2.32 9.63 -5.12
C LEU A 362 2.65 11.07 -5.56
N ARG A 363 3.25 11.88 -4.67
CA ARG A 363 3.79 13.20 -5.03
C ARG A 363 4.95 13.08 -6.02
N SER A 364 5.84 12.11 -5.83
CA SER A 364 6.95 11.85 -6.76
C SER A 364 6.46 11.43 -8.14
N ASP A 365 5.40 10.61 -8.20
CA ASP A 365 4.73 10.25 -9.45
C ASP A 365 4.21 11.53 -10.12
N TYR A 366 3.37 12.32 -9.42
CA TYR A 366 2.80 13.57 -9.94
C TYR A 366 3.87 14.49 -10.53
N GLN A 367 4.93 14.77 -9.77
CA GLN A 367 5.99 15.69 -10.18
C GLN A 367 6.78 15.15 -11.38
N THR A 368 7.01 13.83 -11.42
CA THR A 368 7.70 13.17 -12.53
C THR A 368 6.87 13.22 -13.80
N TYR A 369 5.58 12.89 -13.71
CA TYR A 369 4.66 13.00 -14.85
C TYR A 369 4.55 14.45 -15.33
N LEU A 370 4.45 15.42 -14.44
CA LEU A 370 4.35 16.83 -14.82
C LEU A 370 5.63 17.31 -15.52
N PHE A 371 6.79 16.92 -15.01
CA PHE A 371 8.06 17.23 -15.65
C PHE A 371 8.14 16.65 -17.06
N PHE A 372 7.79 15.37 -17.25
CA PHE A 372 7.76 14.78 -18.59
C PHE A 372 6.72 15.42 -19.51
N TYR A 373 5.53 15.73 -19.00
CA TYR A 373 4.48 16.43 -19.75
C TYR A 373 4.99 17.76 -20.31
N VAL A 374 5.76 18.51 -19.53
CA VAL A 374 6.40 19.76 -19.97
C VAL A 374 7.55 19.50 -20.95
N LEU A 375 8.41 18.51 -20.69
CA LEU A 375 9.53 18.19 -21.58
C LEU A 375 9.06 17.77 -22.97
N GLU A 376 7.98 16.99 -23.09
CA GLU A 376 7.43 16.58 -24.38
C GLU A 376 7.01 17.80 -25.21
N GLN A 377 6.32 18.78 -24.60
CA GLN A 377 5.91 20.01 -25.28
C GLN A 377 7.11 20.86 -25.73
N LEU A 378 8.23 20.79 -25.00
CA LEU A 378 9.47 21.49 -25.32
C LEU A 378 10.32 20.77 -26.38
N GLY A 379 9.90 19.59 -26.87
CA GLY A 379 10.68 18.81 -27.82
C GLY A 379 11.84 18.04 -27.18
N ARG A 380 11.77 17.77 -25.87
CA ARG A 380 12.75 17.02 -25.07
C ARG A 380 14.18 17.59 -25.17
N PRO A 381 14.39 18.86 -24.76
CA PRO A 381 15.74 19.41 -24.71
C PRO A 381 16.63 18.57 -23.77
N PRO A 382 17.93 18.46 -24.04
CA PRO A 382 18.87 17.80 -23.14
C PRO A 382 18.94 18.53 -21.79
N VAL A 383 19.35 17.82 -20.74
CA VAL A 383 19.33 18.34 -19.35
C VAL A 383 20.18 19.62 -19.21
N GLU A 384 21.28 19.69 -19.94
CA GLU A 384 22.20 20.83 -19.97
C GLU A 384 21.55 22.12 -20.51
N GLU A 385 20.48 21.99 -21.28
CA GLU A 385 19.72 23.10 -21.85
C GLU A 385 18.50 23.50 -20.99
N LEU A 386 18.13 22.71 -19.97
CA LEU A 386 17.02 23.05 -19.06
C LEU A 386 17.14 24.41 -18.38
N PRO A 387 18.33 24.94 -18.02
CA PRO A 387 18.46 26.29 -17.51
C PRO A 387 17.88 27.38 -18.42
N ASN A 388 17.76 27.12 -19.73
CA ASN A 388 17.12 28.04 -20.68
C ASN A 388 15.58 28.05 -20.58
N TYR A 389 15.00 27.10 -19.84
CA TYR A 389 13.56 26.94 -19.62
C TYR A 389 13.26 27.00 -18.11
N PRO A 390 13.22 28.19 -17.47
CA PRO A 390 13.22 28.31 -16.02
C PRO A 390 12.17 27.48 -15.28
N LYS A 391 10.93 27.42 -15.80
CA LYS A 391 9.85 26.62 -15.21
C LYS A 391 10.06 25.11 -15.36
N ALA A 392 10.62 24.64 -16.48
CA ALA A 392 10.96 23.23 -16.65
C ALA A 392 12.16 22.84 -15.76
N ASN A 393 13.12 23.74 -15.60
CA ASN A 393 14.24 23.58 -14.67
C ASN A 393 13.77 23.49 -13.22
N GLU A 394 12.78 24.30 -12.83
CA GLU A 394 12.15 24.23 -11.50
C GLU A 394 11.49 22.85 -11.27
N LEU A 395 10.73 22.34 -12.24
CA LEU A 395 10.13 21.00 -12.17
C LEU A 395 11.20 19.90 -12.05
N PHE A 396 12.30 20.02 -12.80
CA PHE A 396 13.45 19.11 -12.67
C PHE A 396 14.00 19.10 -11.24
N PHE A 397 14.17 20.27 -10.61
CA PHE A 397 14.61 20.34 -9.21
C PHE A 397 13.59 19.77 -8.23
N LYS A 398 12.29 20.01 -8.43
CA LYS A 398 11.23 19.42 -7.59
C LYS A 398 11.27 17.89 -7.61
N VAL A 399 11.46 17.30 -8.79
CA VAL A 399 11.65 15.85 -8.95
C VAL A 399 12.88 15.37 -8.17
N HIS A 400 14.02 16.07 -8.27
CA HIS A 400 15.23 15.69 -7.52
C HIS A 400 15.05 15.83 -6.00
N GLU A 401 14.33 16.86 -5.55
CA GLU A 401 14.06 17.10 -4.14
C GLU A 401 13.20 15.99 -3.54
N ILE A 402 12.11 15.58 -4.20
CA ILE A 402 11.23 14.54 -3.66
C ILE A 402 11.90 13.17 -3.63
N TYR A 403 12.67 12.81 -4.66
CA TYR A 403 13.44 11.56 -4.65
C TYR A 403 14.56 11.60 -3.62
N GLY A 404 15.27 12.73 -3.49
CA GLY A 404 16.25 12.93 -2.44
C GLY A 404 15.66 12.81 -1.04
N ARG A 405 14.42 13.26 -0.84
CA ARG A 405 13.67 13.08 0.40
C ARG A 405 13.32 11.62 0.66
N LEU A 406 12.79 10.90 -0.33
CA LEU A 406 12.49 9.47 -0.22
C LEU A 406 13.75 8.66 0.14
N ASP A 407 14.87 8.93 -0.54
CA ASP A 407 16.16 8.30 -0.26
C ASP A 407 16.64 8.60 1.18
N ALA A 408 16.55 9.87 1.61
CA ALA A 408 16.94 10.28 2.96
C ALA A 408 16.08 9.64 4.06
N LEU A 409 14.80 9.37 3.75
CA LEU A 409 13.91 8.62 4.62
C LEU A 409 14.23 7.12 4.66
N GLY A 410 15.07 6.60 3.77
CA GLY A 410 15.40 5.19 3.68
C GLY A 410 14.37 4.37 2.91
N PHE A 411 13.51 5.02 2.11
CA PHE A 411 12.60 4.31 1.22
C PHE A 411 13.40 3.43 0.23
N GLU A 412 12.84 2.27 -0.08
CA GLU A 412 13.31 1.40 -1.14
C GLU A 412 12.10 0.70 -1.72
N GLN A 413 11.96 0.79 -3.04
CA GLN A 413 10.88 0.10 -3.73
C GLN A 413 11.16 -1.41 -3.71
N MET A 414 10.26 -2.17 -3.11
CA MET A 414 10.30 -3.62 -3.23
C MET A 414 9.97 -4.01 -4.68
N PRO A 415 10.80 -4.83 -5.37
CA PRO A 415 10.46 -5.33 -6.69
C PRO A 415 9.14 -6.12 -6.66
N GLU A 416 8.28 -5.92 -7.65
CA GLU A 416 6.96 -6.54 -7.69
C GLU A 416 7.04 -8.07 -7.68
N GLU A 417 8.07 -8.64 -8.29
CA GLU A 417 8.28 -10.09 -8.37
C GLU A 417 8.70 -10.70 -7.03
N VAL A 418 9.16 -9.86 -6.10
CA VAL A 418 9.57 -10.27 -4.76
C VAL A 418 8.40 -10.25 -3.79
N TYR A 419 7.45 -9.32 -3.96
CA TYR A 419 6.35 -9.14 -3.00
C TYR A 419 5.53 -10.41 -2.72
N PRO A 420 5.10 -11.22 -3.71
CA PRO A 420 4.36 -12.44 -3.41
C PRO A 420 5.18 -13.50 -2.68
N LYS A 421 6.49 -13.59 -2.96
CA LYS A 421 7.41 -14.48 -2.24
C LYS A 421 7.63 -14.01 -0.81
N TRP A 422 7.74 -12.70 -0.63
CA TRP A 422 7.81 -12.07 0.68
C TRP A 422 6.52 -12.33 1.47
N LEU A 423 5.34 -12.17 0.87
CA LEU A 423 4.06 -12.48 1.51
C LEU A 423 3.93 -13.98 1.87
N GLN A 424 4.33 -14.89 0.97
CA GLN A 424 4.35 -16.34 1.26
C GLN A 424 5.34 -16.71 2.39
N SER A 425 6.37 -15.89 2.63
CA SER A 425 7.28 -16.11 3.75
C SER A 425 6.58 -15.91 5.11
N PHE A 426 5.55 -15.05 5.18
CA PHE A 426 4.71 -14.92 6.37
C PHE A 426 3.94 -16.22 6.63
N GLU A 427 3.34 -16.82 5.60
CA GLU A 427 2.64 -18.11 5.73
C GLU A 427 3.58 -19.23 6.17
N THR A 428 4.81 -19.24 5.66
CA THR A 428 5.83 -20.23 6.05
C THR A 428 6.28 -20.03 7.50
N GLU A 429 6.39 -18.78 7.96
CA GLU A 429 6.72 -18.50 9.36
C GLU A 429 5.58 -18.91 10.30
N ARG A 430 4.33 -18.68 9.89
CA ARG A 430 3.14 -19.13 10.64
C ARG A 430 3.21 -20.61 10.97
N GLU A 431 3.70 -21.46 10.06
CA GLU A 431 3.83 -22.91 10.28
C GLU A 431 4.91 -23.26 11.32
N LYS A 432 5.86 -22.35 11.57
CA LYS A 432 6.97 -22.56 12.52
C LYS A 432 6.70 -22.01 13.92
N GLN A 433 5.81 -21.02 14.03
CA GLN A 433 5.47 -20.41 15.32
C GLN A 433 4.14 -20.95 15.83
N PRO A 434 4.05 -21.39 17.11
CA PRO A 434 2.76 -21.67 17.69
C PRO A 434 1.91 -20.40 17.64
N VAL A 435 0.65 -20.51 17.22
CA VAL A 435 -0.28 -19.37 17.18
C VAL A 435 -0.30 -18.72 18.56
N GLN A 436 0.30 -17.54 18.68
CA GLN A 436 0.19 -16.75 19.90
C GLN A 436 -1.24 -16.23 19.94
N ILE A 437 -2.14 -16.97 20.57
CA ILE A 437 -3.46 -16.45 20.87
C ILE A 437 -3.30 -15.63 22.13
N ILE A 438 -3.58 -14.33 22.06
CA ILE A 438 -3.81 -13.54 23.26
C ILE A 438 -5.09 -14.10 23.87
N ARG A 439 -4.99 -15.07 24.79
CA ARG A 439 -6.15 -15.64 25.47
C ARG A 439 -6.48 -14.78 26.71
N PRO A 440 -7.76 -14.44 26.94
CA PRO A 440 -8.20 -13.66 28.09
C PRO A 440 -7.96 -14.34 29.44
#